data_AF-A0A4U1JAL9-F1
#
_entry.id   AF-A0A4U1JAL9-F1
#
_cell.length_a   1.000
_cell.length_b   1.000
_cell.length_c   1.000
_cell.angle_alpha   90.00
_cell.angle_beta   90.00
_cell.angle_gamma   90.00
#
_symmetry.space_group_name_H-M   'P 1'
#
loop_
_entity.id
_entity.type
_entity.pdbx_description
1 polymer ?
#
loop_
_entity_poly.entity_id
_entity_poly.type
_entity_poly.pdbx_seq_one_letter_code
_entity_poly.pdbx_strand_id
1 'polypeptide(L)'
;MSAKSNPEALSWLEQQLANNEFRLVFDQERASREFCEQLEAAMKRAGLARHELAARIGKSRSFVSQCLRLGRNLTLDTMSELAAACDYELHIWLRPRTADAGPVCLEPAPDWTSLVEAHVTHPDARDVTAWDRDRNVSQEAPEVGASPVSMWDVAAGCHLSWAS
;
A
#
# COMPACT_ATOMS: atom_id res chain seq x y z
N MET A 1 -1.44 29.99 -18.94
CA MET A 1 -2.89 29.70 -19.04
C MET A 1 -3.39 29.47 -17.63
N SER A 2 -3.92 30.51 -16.96
CA SER A 2 -4.42 30.39 -15.58
C SER A 2 -5.80 29.75 -15.60
N ALA A 3 -5.94 28.60 -14.94
CA ALA A 3 -7.24 27.99 -14.68
C ALA A 3 -8.09 28.96 -13.86
N LYS A 4 -9.21 29.42 -14.43
CA LYS A 4 -10.19 30.21 -13.70
C LYS A 4 -10.97 29.24 -12.79
N SER A 5 -10.74 29.30 -11.49
CA SER A 5 -11.50 28.54 -10.50
C SER A 5 -12.92 29.10 -10.40
N ASN A 6 -13.92 28.22 -10.44
CA ASN A 6 -15.33 28.56 -10.22
C ASN A 6 -15.56 28.77 -8.71
N PRO A 7 -15.97 29.96 -8.24
CA PRO A 7 -16.16 30.23 -6.82
C PRO A 7 -17.25 29.36 -6.17
N GLU A 8 -18.26 28.91 -6.93
CA GLU A 8 -19.31 28.04 -6.40
C GLU A 8 -18.80 26.61 -6.10
N ALA A 9 -17.84 26.12 -6.89
CA ALA A 9 -17.25 24.81 -6.70
C ALA A 9 -16.38 24.76 -5.43
N LEU A 10 -15.69 25.87 -5.12
CA LEU A 10 -14.93 26.03 -3.87
C LEU A 10 -15.88 26.01 -2.66
N SER A 11 -16.99 26.74 -2.73
CA SER A 11 -18.00 26.76 -1.66
C SER A 11 -18.58 25.37 -1.37
N TRP A 12 -18.87 24.56 -2.39
CA TRP A 12 -19.38 23.19 -2.17
C TRP A 12 -18.32 22.29 -1.51
N LEU A 13 -17.08 22.33 -1.99
CA LEU A 13 -16.00 21.52 -1.44
C LEU A 13 -15.71 21.90 0.02
N GLU A 14 -15.69 23.19 0.34
CA GLU A 14 -15.52 23.69 1.70
C GLU A 14 -16.61 23.18 2.64
N GLN A 15 -17.87 23.17 2.18
CA GLN A 15 -18.99 22.59 2.94
C GLN A 15 -18.82 21.09 3.18
N GLN A 16 -18.36 20.33 2.18
CA GLN A 16 -18.10 18.89 2.35
C GLN A 16 -16.90 18.63 3.27
N LEU A 17 -15.85 19.45 3.21
CA LEU A 17 -14.68 19.35 4.08
C LEU A 17 -14.96 19.75 5.55
N ALA A 18 -16.13 20.33 5.85
CA ALA A 18 -16.60 20.50 7.22
C ALA A 18 -17.13 19.18 7.83
N ASN A 19 -17.51 18.21 7.00
CA ASN A 19 -17.88 16.87 7.44
C ASN A 19 -16.61 16.02 7.68
N ASN A 20 -16.44 15.55 8.92
CA ASN A 20 -15.26 14.75 9.33
C ASN A 20 -15.11 13.44 8.54
N GLU A 21 -16.21 12.76 8.18
CA GLU A 21 -16.17 11.51 7.44
C GLU A 21 -15.70 11.74 6.01
N PHE A 22 -16.31 12.72 5.33
CA PHE A 22 -15.89 13.13 3.98
C PHE A 22 -14.44 13.58 3.97
N ARG A 23 -14.03 14.36 4.98
CA ARG A 23 -12.66 14.86 5.10
C ARG A 23 -11.65 13.74 5.28
N LEU A 24 -11.96 12.71 6.07
CA LEU A 24 -11.07 11.56 6.23
C LEU A 24 -10.82 10.85 4.89
N VAL A 25 -11.88 10.58 4.13
CA VAL A 25 -11.77 9.96 2.79
C VAL A 25 -10.98 10.87 1.84
N PHE A 26 -11.25 12.17 1.88
CA PHE A 26 -10.52 13.16 1.09
C PHE A 26 -9.01 13.19 1.43
N ASP A 27 -8.66 13.19 2.71
CA ASP A 27 -7.27 13.19 3.17
C ASP A 27 -6.54 11.87 2.77
N GLN A 28 -7.23 10.73 2.81
CA GLN A 28 -6.70 9.43 2.35
C GLN A 28 -6.41 9.45 0.84
N GLU A 29 -7.36 9.89 0.03
CA GLU A 29 -7.20 10.00 -1.43
C GLU A 29 -6.10 11.00 -1.79
N ARG A 30 -6.04 12.13 -1.08
CA ARG A 30 -4.99 13.13 -1.26
C ARG A 30 -3.61 12.56 -0.95
N ALA A 31 -3.45 11.86 0.18
CA ALA A 31 -2.18 11.25 0.57
C ALA A 31 -1.74 10.16 -0.42
N SER A 32 -2.66 9.29 -0.84
CA SER A 32 -2.40 8.26 -1.85
C SER A 32 -1.96 8.87 -3.19
N ARG A 33 -2.65 9.94 -3.62
CA ARG A 33 -2.30 10.67 -4.84
C ARG A 33 -0.94 11.33 -4.76
N GLU A 34 -0.64 12.01 -3.66
CA GLU A 34 0.65 12.67 -3.45
C GLU A 34 1.81 11.66 -3.49
N PHE A 35 1.64 10.49 -2.87
CA PHE A 35 2.60 9.39 -2.99
C PHE A 35 2.77 8.90 -4.43
N CYS A 36 1.66 8.66 -5.15
CA CYS A 36 1.72 8.20 -6.54
C CYS A 36 2.45 9.20 -7.45
N GLU A 37 2.19 10.49 -7.31
CA GLU A 37 2.86 11.55 -8.07
C GLU A 37 4.37 11.59 -7.78
N GLN A 38 4.76 11.43 -6.51
CA GLN A 38 6.17 11.33 -6.12
C GLN A 38 6.84 10.08 -6.67
N LEU A 39 6.16 8.93 -6.63
CA LEU A 39 6.66 7.67 -7.18
C LEU A 39 6.83 7.74 -8.70
N GLU A 40 5.87 8.32 -9.44
CA GLU A 40 6.00 8.51 -10.89
C GLU A 40 7.19 9.43 -11.22
N ALA A 41 7.41 10.48 -10.43
CA ALA A 41 8.59 11.34 -10.57
C ALA A 41 9.89 10.59 -10.26
N ALA A 42 9.91 9.75 -9.22
CA ALA A 42 11.05 8.90 -8.85
C ALA A 42 11.40 7.90 -9.96
N MET A 43 10.40 7.19 -10.49
CA MET A 43 10.55 6.28 -11.63
C MET A 43 11.13 7.00 -12.85
N LYS A 44 10.62 8.20 -13.17
CA LYS A 44 11.12 9.00 -14.28
C LYS A 44 12.59 9.40 -14.09
N ARG A 45 13.00 9.78 -12.87
CA ARG A 45 14.40 10.11 -12.55
C ARG A 45 15.31 8.89 -12.63
N ALA A 46 14.83 7.73 -12.20
CA ALA A 46 15.55 6.46 -12.29
C ALA A 46 15.55 5.85 -13.70
N GLY A 47 14.83 6.42 -14.66
CA GLY A 47 14.68 5.87 -16.01
C GLY A 47 13.88 4.57 -16.07
N LEU A 48 13.04 4.30 -15.07
CA LEU A 48 12.31 3.04 -14.93
C LEU A 48 10.91 3.10 -15.55
N ALA A 49 10.58 2.07 -16.32
CA ALA A 49 9.23 1.79 -16.75
C ALA A 49 8.47 0.95 -15.71
N ARG A 50 7.13 0.98 -15.77
CA ARG A 50 6.25 0.24 -14.84
C ARG A 50 6.49 -1.27 -14.79
N HIS A 51 6.91 -1.87 -15.90
CA HIS A 51 7.19 -3.31 -15.97
C HIS A 51 8.53 -3.66 -15.31
N GLU A 52 9.52 -2.77 -15.40
CA GLU A 52 10.81 -2.93 -14.73
C GLU A 52 10.65 -2.75 -13.22
N LEU A 53 9.87 -1.75 -12.79
CA LEU A 53 9.50 -1.59 -11.39
C LEU A 53 8.82 -2.85 -10.85
N ALA A 54 7.86 -3.40 -11.59
CA ALA A 54 7.18 -4.64 -11.22
C ALA A 54 8.15 -5.83 -11.08
N ALA A 55 9.10 -5.94 -12.01
CA ALA A 55 10.15 -6.97 -11.95
C ALA A 55 11.06 -6.79 -10.73
N ARG A 56 11.45 -5.55 -10.37
CA ARG A 56 12.28 -5.26 -9.19
C ARG A 56 11.63 -5.68 -7.89
N ILE A 57 10.31 -5.50 -7.74
CA ILE A 57 9.57 -5.89 -6.52
C ILE A 57 9.00 -7.31 -6.57
N GLY A 58 9.25 -8.07 -7.65
CA GLY A 58 8.70 -9.43 -7.81
C GLY A 58 7.18 -9.48 -7.90
N LYS A 59 6.52 -8.43 -8.42
CA LYS A 59 5.06 -8.36 -8.59
C LYS A 59 4.66 -8.24 -10.05
N SER A 60 3.36 -8.37 -10.33
CA SER A 60 2.84 -8.22 -11.68
C SER A 60 2.81 -6.75 -12.14
N ARG A 61 2.91 -6.52 -13.45
CA ARG A 61 2.70 -5.19 -14.05
C ARG A 61 1.30 -4.64 -13.73
N SER A 62 0.30 -5.51 -13.63
CA SER A 62 -1.07 -5.15 -13.24
C SER A 62 -1.10 -4.58 -11.82
N PHE A 63 -0.39 -5.22 -10.89
CA PHE A 63 -0.25 -4.73 -9.51
C PHE A 63 0.33 -3.31 -9.48
N VAL A 64 1.46 -3.06 -10.15
CA VAL A 64 2.06 -1.71 -10.21
C VAL A 64 1.12 -0.70 -10.88
N SER A 65 0.43 -1.12 -11.94
CA SER A 65 -0.54 -0.24 -12.61
C SER A 65 -1.74 0.09 -11.74
N GLN A 66 -2.16 -0.82 -10.87
CA GLN A 66 -3.19 -0.56 -9.87
C GLN A 66 -2.68 0.35 -8.75
N CYS A 67 -1.43 0.20 -8.30
CA CYS A 67 -0.85 1.10 -7.32
C CYS A 67 -0.77 2.55 -7.84
N LEU A 68 -0.41 2.73 -9.10
CA LEU A 68 -0.31 4.04 -9.75
C LEU A 68 -1.67 4.58 -10.22
N ARG A 69 -2.76 3.82 -10.04
CA ARG A 69 -4.12 4.30 -10.28
C ARG A 69 -4.72 4.71 -8.94
N LEU A 70 -5.39 5.86 -8.93
CA LEU A 70 -6.16 6.32 -7.78
C LEU A 70 -7.28 5.32 -7.43
N GLY A 71 -7.65 5.24 -6.15
CA GLY A 71 -8.74 4.40 -5.66
C GLY A 71 -8.33 3.06 -5.00
N ARG A 72 -7.05 2.84 -4.71
CA ARG A 72 -6.60 1.75 -3.81
C ARG A 72 -5.88 2.33 -2.59
N ASN A 73 -6.20 1.81 -1.41
CA ASN A 73 -5.45 2.11 -0.19
C ASN A 73 -4.14 1.31 -0.21
N LEU A 74 -3.02 2.01 -0.39
CA LEU A 74 -1.69 1.40 -0.35
C LEU A 74 -1.23 1.28 1.11
N THR A 75 -0.73 0.11 1.48
CA THR A 75 -0.10 -0.08 2.80
C THR A 75 1.26 0.60 2.84
N LEU A 76 1.73 0.96 4.04
CA LEU A 76 3.08 1.50 4.23
C LEU A 76 4.15 0.54 3.69
N ASP A 77 4.00 -0.76 3.92
CA ASP A 77 4.90 -1.79 3.37
C ASP A 77 4.99 -1.70 1.84
N THR A 78 3.85 -1.59 1.16
CA THR A 78 3.81 -1.46 -0.31
C THR A 78 4.47 -0.15 -0.76
N MET A 79 4.21 0.95 -0.05
CA MET A 79 4.81 2.25 -0.37
C MET A 79 6.34 2.20 -0.23
N SER A 80 6.83 1.58 0.84
CA SER A 80 8.27 1.39 1.10
C SER A 80 8.93 0.49 0.06
N GLU A 81 8.32 -0.65 -0.29
CA GLU A 81 8.82 -1.54 -1.35
C GLU A 81 8.95 -0.81 -2.70
N LEU A 82 7.94 0.00 -3.07
CA LEU A 82 7.93 0.75 -4.31
C LEU A 82 8.99 1.87 -4.32
N ALA A 83 9.13 2.60 -3.21
CA ALA A 83 10.14 3.64 -3.07
C ALA A 83 11.56 3.05 -3.14
N ALA A 84 11.80 1.96 -2.40
CA ALA A 84 13.09 1.27 -2.38
C ALA A 84 13.48 0.73 -3.77
N ALA A 85 12.52 0.20 -4.54
CA ALA A 85 12.77 -0.27 -5.90
C ALA A 85 13.14 0.87 -6.89
N CYS A 86 12.88 2.12 -6.52
CA CYS A 86 13.34 3.31 -7.25
C CYS A 86 14.59 3.96 -6.63
N ASP A 87 15.23 3.32 -5.65
CA ASP A 87 16.38 3.85 -4.90
C ASP A 87 16.05 5.10 -4.05
N TYR A 88 14.85 5.12 -3.44
CA TYR A 88 14.39 6.15 -2.49
C TYR A 88 13.93 5.53 -1.16
N GLU A 89 13.91 6.34 -0.11
CA GLU A 89 13.31 6.00 1.20
C GLU A 89 11.95 6.68 1.37
N LEU A 90 11.02 6.00 2.05
CA LEU A 90 9.72 6.56 2.41
C LEU A 90 9.81 7.37 3.71
N HIS A 91 9.57 8.67 3.64
CA HIS A 91 9.42 9.52 4.83
C HIS A 91 7.98 10.01 5.00
N ILE A 92 7.47 9.96 6.23
CA ILE A 92 6.08 10.33 6.56
C ILE A 92 6.09 11.49 7.56
N TRP A 93 5.27 12.51 7.28
CA TRP A 93 5.20 13.74 8.05
C TRP A 93 3.75 14.00 8.45
N LEU A 94 3.52 14.31 9.72
CA LEU A 94 2.20 14.71 10.21
C LEU A 94 2.07 16.24 10.16
N ARG A 95 0.90 16.72 9.77
CA ARG A 95 0.57 18.15 9.77
C ARG A 95 -0.61 18.42 10.70
N PRO A 96 -0.58 19.48 11.52
CA PRO A 96 -1.74 19.89 12.30
C PRO A 96 -2.95 20.13 11.41
N ARG A 97 -4.13 19.73 11.89
CA ARG A 97 -5.39 19.81 11.15
C ARG A 97 -6.01 21.20 11.17
N THR A 98 -5.76 21.97 12.22
CA THR A 98 -6.26 23.34 12.42
C THR A 98 -5.11 24.32 12.49
N ALA A 99 -5.32 25.53 11.95
CA ALA A 99 -4.31 26.59 11.96
C ALA A 99 -3.95 27.08 13.37
N ASP A 100 -4.82 26.82 14.36
CA ASP A 100 -4.65 27.26 15.75
C ASP A 100 -3.70 26.38 16.57
N ALA A 101 -3.40 25.19 16.07
CA ALA A 101 -2.22 24.46 16.53
C ALA A 101 -1.03 25.17 15.89
N GLY A 102 -0.48 26.16 16.61
CA GLY A 102 0.75 26.85 16.22
C GLY A 102 1.84 25.84 15.81
N PRO A 103 2.87 26.27 15.06
CA PRO A 103 3.82 25.36 14.43
C PRO A 103 4.34 24.34 15.45
N VAL A 104 3.81 23.12 15.38
CA VAL A 104 4.38 21.99 16.10
C VAL A 104 5.58 21.63 15.24
N CYS A 105 6.74 22.18 15.62
CA CYS A 105 8.02 21.62 15.19
C CYS A 105 8.09 20.22 15.81
N LEU A 106 7.48 19.25 15.12
CA LEU A 106 7.87 17.86 15.30
C LEU A 106 9.32 17.84 14.80
N GLU A 107 10.27 17.88 15.73
CA GLU A 107 11.65 17.56 15.40
C GLU A 107 11.62 16.30 14.55
N PRO A 108 12.34 16.24 13.41
CA PRO A 108 12.41 15.02 12.63
C PRO A 108 12.76 13.91 13.61
N ALA A 109 11.94 12.85 13.63
CA ALA A 109 12.24 11.72 14.48
C ALA A 109 13.70 11.34 14.22
N PRO A 110 14.52 11.15 15.26
CA PRO A 110 15.91 10.80 15.08
C PRO A 110 15.99 9.62 14.11
N ASP A 111 16.98 9.65 13.22
CA ASP A 111 17.22 8.52 12.34
C ASP A 111 17.28 7.26 13.19
N TRP A 112 16.34 6.34 12.93
CA TRP A 112 16.21 5.14 13.74
C TRP A 112 17.48 4.31 13.67
N THR A 113 18.31 4.46 12.62
CA THR A 113 19.64 3.83 12.54
C THR A 113 20.60 4.39 13.59
N SER A 114 20.58 5.70 13.86
CA SER A 114 21.35 6.31 14.95
C SER A 114 20.88 5.85 16.33
N LEU A 115 19.57 5.58 16.48
CA LEU A 115 19.03 4.98 17.71
C LEU A 115 19.41 3.51 17.87
N VAL A 116 19.46 2.76 16.77
CA VAL A 116 19.89 1.36 16.73
C VAL A 116 21.39 1.26 17.02
N GLU A 117 22.23 2.09 16.42
CA GLU A 117 23.67 2.16 16.75
C GLU A 117 23.90 2.46 18.24
N ALA A 118 23.06 3.31 18.85
CA ALA A 118 23.08 3.57 20.28
C ALA A 118 22.56 2.40 21.15
N HIS A 119 21.73 1.50 20.61
CA HIS A 119 21.10 0.39 21.35
C HIS A 119 21.67 -1.01 21.05
N VAL A 120 22.44 -1.18 19.97
CA VAL A 120 23.07 -2.47 19.58
C VAL A 120 24.22 -2.90 20.51
N THR A 121 24.60 -2.05 21.47
CA THR A 121 25.53 -2.43 22.57
C THR A 121 24.93 -3.37 23.62
N HIS A 122 23.72 -3.92 23.45
CA HIS A 122 23.21 -4.97 24.31
C HIS A 122 23.37 -6.36 23.65
N PRO A 123 24.13 -7.30 24.23
CA PRO A 123 24.42 -8.63 23.64
C PRO A 123 23.22 -9.58 23.55
N ASP A 124 22.00 -9.09 23.71
CA ASP A 124 20.76 -9.87 23.80
C ASP A 124 19.73 -9.46 22.72
N ALA A 125 20.18 -8.71 21.71
CA ALA A 125 19.38 -8.41 20.52
C ALA A 125 19.11 -9.72 19.77
N ARG A 126 17.94 -10.32 20.04
CA ARG A 126 17.42 -11.49 19.34
C ARG A 126 17.65 -11.33 17.85
N ASP A 127 18.35 -12.31 17.30
CA ASP A 127 18.70 -12.45 15.89
C ASP A 127 17.51 -12.10 14.97
N VAL A 128 17.51 -10.88 14.44
CA VAL A 128 16.46 -10.36 13.55
C VAL A 128 16.43 -11.09 12.21
N THR A 129 17.47 -11.85 11.88
CA THR A 129 17.48 -12.69 10.66
C THR A 129 16.66 -13.98 10.82
N ALA A 130 16.25 -14.33 12.04
CA ALA A 130 15.34 -15.44 12.28
C ALA A 130 13.90 -15.13 11.81
N TRP A 131 13.50 -13.86 11.75
CA TRP A 131 12.15 -13.43 11.36
C TRP A 131 11.87 -13.63 9.86
N ASP A 132 12.91 -13.68 9.03
CA ASP A 132 12.81 -13.80 7.57
C ASP A 132 12.54 -15.25 7.11
N ARG A 133 12.76 -16.24 7.99
CA ARG A 133 12.62 -17.67 7.65
C ARG A 133 11.16 -18.15 7.66
N ASP A 134 10.29 -17.51 8.43
CA ASP A 134 8.90 -17.95 8.62
C ASP A 134 7.92 -17.43 7.54
N ARG A 135 8.29 -16.41 6.75
CA ARG A 135 7.42 -15.89 5.68
C ARG A 135 7.43 -16.71 4.38
N ASN A 136 8.35 -17.65 4.22
CA ASN A 136 8.50 -18.42 2.98
C ASN A 136 8.04 -19.89 3.08
N VAL A 137 7.28 -20.26 4.13
CA VAL A 137 6.74 -21.63 4.32
C VAL A 137 5.24 -21.68 3.96
N SER A 138 4.90 -21.35 2.72
CA SER A 138 3.53 -21.60 2.20
C SER A 138 3.48 -22.07 0.74
N GLN A 139 4.58 -22.61 0.21
CA GLN A 139 4.56 -23.36 -1.05
C GLN A 139 5.40 -24.64 -0.97
N GLU A 140 5.00 -25.57 -0.11
CA GLU A 140 5.21 -26.99 -0.38
C GLU A 140 3.82 -27.64 -0.38
N ALA A 141 3.26 -27.79 -1.58
CA ALA A 141 2.08 -28.62 -1.79
C ALA A 141 2.51 -30.09 -1.65
N PRO A 142 1.76 -30.96 -0.94
CA PRO A 142 2.06 -32.38 -0.94
C PRO A 142 1.77 -32.95 -2.33
N GLU A 143 2.79 -33.58 -2.93
CA GLU A 143 2.60 -34.47 -4.06
C GLU A 143 1.70 -35.63 -3.63
N VAL A 144 0.46 -35.64 -4.13
CA VAL A 144 -0.36 -36.85 -4.14
C VAL A 144 -0.97 -36.97 -5.52
N GLY A 145 -0.39 -37.86 -6.33
CA GLY A 145 -1.00 -38.31 -7.57
C GLY A 145 -2.32 -39.00 -7.28
N ALA A 146 -3.42 -38.41 -7.75
CA ALA A 146 -4.64 -39.09 -8.13
C ALA A 146 -5.51 -38.16 -8.99
N SER A 147 -5.93 -38.69 -10.14
CA SER A 147 -6.74 -38.07 -11.19
C SER A 147 -7.99 -37.33 -10.66
N PRO A 148 -8.34 -36.13 -11.18
CA PRO A 148 -9.58 -35.46 -10.78
C PRO A 148 -10.77 -36.03 -11.56
N VAL A 149 -11.64 -36.75 -10.86
CA VAL A 149 -13.05 -36.88 -11.27
C VAL A 149 -13.70 -35.52 -11.08
N SER A 150 -14.38 -35.04 -12.12
CA SER A 150 -14.98 -33.71 -12.23
C SER A 150 -16.06 -33.46 -11.18
N MET A 151 -15.96 -32.34 -10.47
CA MET A 151 -16.95 -31.79 -9.53
C MET A 151 -18.16 -31.16 -10.25
N TRP A 152 -18.60 -31.76 -11.36
CA TRP A 152 -19.83 -31.43 -12.08
C TRP A 152 -20.76 -32.66 -12.27
N ASP A 153 -20.34 -33.86 -11.84
CA ASP A 153 -21.10 -35.11 -12.03
C ASP A 153 -22.11 -35.46 -10.91
N VAL A 154 -22.41 -34.54 -9.98
CA VAL A 154 -23.39 -34.78 -8.88
C VAL A 154 -24.77 -34.14 -9.15
N ALA A 155 -24.94 -33.46 -10.30
CA ALA A 155 -26.22 -32.85 -10.69
C ALA A 155 -26.89 -33.57 -11.88
N ALA A 156 -26.98 -34.90 -11.83
CA ALA A 156 -27.86 -35.64 -12.73
C ALA A 156 -28.33 -36.97 -12.11
N GLY A 157 -29.62 -37.02 -11.76
CA GLY A 157 -30.38 -38.27 -11.78
C GLY A 157 -30.51 -39.03 -10.46
N CYS A 158 -31.57 -38.74 -9.71
CA CYS A 158 -32.35 -39.78 -9.02
C CYS A 158 -33.80 -39.30 -8.86
N HIS A 159 -34.60 -39.59 -9.89
CA HIS A 159 -36.05 -39.73 -9.77
C HIS A 159 -36.33 -41.01 -8.96
N LEU A 160 -37.20 -40.93 -7.93
CA LEU A 160 -38.42 -41.72 -7.77
C LEU A 160 -38.95 -41.65 -6.31
N SER A 161 -40.17 -41.11 -6.19
CA SER A 161 -41.35 -41.64 -5.47
C SER A 161 -41.15 -42.32 -4.08
N TRP A 162 -41.89 -41.85 -3.06
CA TRP A 162 -43.01 -42.59 -2.44
C TRP A 162 -43.74 -41.72 -1.38
N ALA A 163 -45.02 -42.05 -1.21
CA ALA A 163 -46.12 -41.32 -0.59
C ALA A 163 -46.15 -41.26 0.95
N SER A 164 -46.79 -40.23 1.51
CA SER A 164 -48.08 -40.31 2.24
C SER A 164 -48.68 -38.92 2.44
#